data_AF-A0A0E4BB68-F1
#
_entry.id   AF-A0A0E4BB68-F1
#
_cell.length_a   1.000
_cell.length_b   1.000
_cell.length_c   1.000
_cell.angle_alpha   90.00
_cell.angle_beta   90.00
_cell.angle_gamma   90.00
#
_symmetry.space_group_name_H-M   'P 1'
#
loop_
_entity.id
_entity.type
_entity.pdbx_description
1 polymer ?
#
loop_
_entity_poly.entity_id
_entity_poly.type
_entity_poly.pdbx_seq_one_letter_code
_entity_poly.pdbx_strand_id
1 'polypeptide(L)'
;VPKNPHGVNISPDGKYYVCSGKLSPTASVIEHEKVLKWFAGELKEPREAVVAEPEIGLGPLHTGFDNKGNAYTTLFLDSQIVKWNVAAAIKAFGGDKSAKVVLDRIDVHYQPGHGFTSMGETKDADGKFFISDNKFSKDRLLPVGPLHAETAQLIDISG
;
A
#
# COMPACT_ATOMS: atom_id res chain seq x y z
N VAL A 1 -8.03 11.65 4.95
CA VAL A 1 -7.90 10.61 3.90
C VAL A 1 -8.97 10.88 2.84
N PRO A 2 -8.64 10.89 1.54
CA PRO A 2 -9.44 11.58 0.52
C PRO A 2 -10.83 11.00 0.21
N LYS A 3 -10.97 9.79 -0.38
CA LYS A 3 -12.27 9.39 -0.98
C LYS A 3 -12.60 7.90 -0.90
N ASN A 4 -13.58 7.55 -0.09
CA ASN A 4 -14.04 6.17 0.17
C ASN A 4 -12.85 5.18 0.33
N PRO A 5 -11.89 5.50 1.23
CA PRO A 5 -10.69 4.67 1.40
C PRO A 5 -11.06 3.24 1.78
N HIS A 6 -10.13 2.32 1.55
CA HIS A 6 -10.35 0.89 1.77
C HIS A 6 -9.41 0.31 2.83
N GLY A 7 -8.22 -0.13 2.43
CA GLY A 7 -7.22 -0.69 3.34
C GLY A 7 -6.67 0.36 4.30
N VAL A 8 -6.43 -0.09 5.54
CA VAL A 8 -5.70 0.64 6.58
C VAL A 8 -4.66 -0.32 7.13
N ASN A 9 -3.39 -0.08 6.82
CA ASN A 9 -2.31 -1.02 7.10
C ASN A 9 -1.23 -0.36 7.98
N ILE A 10 -0.73 -1.07 8.98
CA ILE A 10 0.24 -0.56 9.94
C ILE A 10 1.64 -0.99 9.49
N SER A 11 2.60 -0.06 9.45
CA SER A 11 3.99 -0.39 9.15
C SER A 11 4.60 -1.28 10.24
N PRO A 12 5.53 -2.20 9.91
CA PRO A 12 6.13 -3.14 10.87
C PRO A 12 6.84 -2.49 12.06
N ASP A 13 7.33 -1.26 11.88
CA ASP A 13 7.95 -0.46 12.93
C ASP A 13 6.93 0.22 13.88
N GLY A 14 5.64 0.08 13.59
CA GLY A 14 4.53 0.63 14.38
C GLY A 14 4.35 2.14 14.25
N LYS A 15 5.08 2.82 13.34
CA LYS A 15 5.08 4.29 13.27
C LYS A 15 3.97 4.85 12.39
N TYR A 16 3.56 4.13 11.36
CA TYR A 16 2.70 4.67 10.32
C TYR A 16 1.47 3.80 10.05
N TYR A 17 0.34 4.46 9.81
CA TYR A 17 -0.85 3.86 9.21
C TYR A 17 -0.94 4.34 7.76
N VAL A 18 -1.05 3.42 6.81
CA VAL A 18 -1.28 3.73 5.40
C VAL A 18 -2.74 3.45 5.07
N CYS A 19 -3.48 4.49 4.71
CA CYS A 19 -4.86 4.39 4.25
C CYS A 19 -4.93 4.50 2.73
N SER A 20 -5.30 3.41 2.05
CA SER A 20 -5.36 3.34 0.58
C SER A 20 -6.62 4.03 0.04
N GLY A 21 -6.43 4.95 -0.91
CA GLY A 21 -7.42 5.95 -1.31
C GLY A 21 -8.57 5.46 -2.19
N LYS A 22 -8.54 4.22 -2.70
CA LYS A 22 -9.54 3.61 -3.60
C LYS A 22 -9.97 4.51 -4.77
N LEU A 23 -10.95 5.40 -4.54
CA LEU A 23 -11.46 6.33 -5.55
C LEU A 23 -10.54 7.53 -5.77
N SER A 24 -9.61 7.76 -4.85
CA SER A 24 -8.48 8.68 -5.03
C SER A 24 -7.23 7.85 -5.38
N PRO A 25 -6.39 8.30 -6.33
CA PRO A 25 -5.21 7.57 -6.77
C PRO A 25 -4.01 7.67 -5.80
N THR A 26 -4.29 7.87 -4.51
CA THR A 26 -3.28 8.16 -3.48
C THR A 26 -3.33 7.15 -2.33
N ALA A 27 -2.29 7.18 -1.48
CA ALA A 27 -2.34 6.58 -0.15
C ALA A 27 -1.99 7.64 0.91
N SER A 28 -2.82 7.81 1.94
CA SER A 28 -2.51 8.73 3.04
C SER A 28 -1.66 8.02 4.10
N VAL A 29 -0.52 8.58 4.48
CA VAL A 29 0.36 8.08 5.55
C VAL A 29 0.12 8.91 6.81
N ILE A 30 -0.33 8.25 7.88
CA ILE A 30 -0.64 8.86 9.18
C ILE A 30 0.40 8.41 10.20
N GLU A 31 0.98 9.34 10.95
CA GLU A 31 1.97 9.05 11.99
C GLU A 31 1.29 8.78 13.35
N HIS A 32 1.58 7.63 13.96
CA HIS A 32 0.97 7.20 15.22
C HIS A 32 1.17 8.20 16.36
N GLU A 33 2.40 8.69 16.54
CA GLU A 33 2.69 9.66 17.60
C GLU A 33 1.86 10.95 17.46
N LYS A 34 1.60 11.39 16.23
CA LYS A 34 0.76 12.57 15.98
C LYS A 34 -0.72 12.31 16.27
N VAL A 35 -1.20 11.08 16.07
CA VAL A 35 -2.55 10.70 16.52
C VAL A 35 -2.66 10.85 18.03
N LEU A 36 -1.66 10.38 18.80
CA LEU A 36 -1.64 10.54 20.25
C LEU A 36 -1.62 12.03 20.67
N LYS A 37 -0.80 12.85 20.01
CA LYS A 37 -0.75 14.30 20.24
C LYS A 37 -2.07 15.00 19.94
N TRP A 38 -2.79 14.57 18.90
CA TRP A 38 -4.13 15.10 18.62
C TRP A 38 -5.10 14.80 19.76
N PHE A 39 -5.14 13.56 20.28
CA PHE A 39 -5.96 13.22 21.44
C PHE A 39 -5.56 13.98 22.72
N ALA A 40 -4.28 14.35 22.86
CA ALA A 40 -3.79 15.20 23.94
C ALA A 40 -4.11 16.70 23.76
N GLY A 41 -4.72 17.10 22.64
CA GLY A 41 -5.03 18.50 22.33
C GLY A 41 -3.83 19.34 21.88
N GLU A 42 -2.71 18.71 21.53
CA GLU A 42 -1.49 19.39 21.07
C GLU A 42 -1.51 19.73 19.58
N LEU A 43 -2.37 19.07 18.80
CA LEU A 43 -2.60 19.34 17.38
C LEU A 43 -3.97 20.00 17.18
N LYS A 44 -4.03 21.01 16.31
CA LYS A 44 -5.27 21.77 16.08
C LYS A 44 -6.28 20.98 15.29
N GLU A 45 -5.80 20.29 14.25
CA GLU A 45 -6.63 19.56 13.30
C GLU A 45 -6.16 18.12 13.17
N PRO A 46 -7.07 17.13 13.06
CA PRO A 46 -6.69 15.73 12.84
C PRO A 46 -5.81 15.53 11.60
N ARG A 47 -5.95 16.42 10.60
CA ARG A 47 -5.16 16.39 9.36
C ARG A 47 -3.67 16.58 9.61
N GLU A 48 -3.26 17.22 10.71
CA GLU A 48 -1.85 17.43 11.07
C GLU A 48 -1.12 16.10 11.34
N ALA A 49 -1.85 15.01 11.60
CA ALA A 49 -1.30 13.66 11.73
C ALA A 49 -0.93 13.00 10.38
N VAL A 50 -1.37 13.56 9.24
CA VAL A 50 -0.98 13.05 7.91
C VAL A 50 0.38 13.61 7.52
N VAL A 51 1.33 12.71 7.29
CA VAL A 51 2.74 13.03 7.00
C VAL A 51 3.15 12.75 5.56
N ALA A 52 2.35 12.02 4.80
CA ALA A 52 2.49 11.92 3.34
C ALA A 52 1.14 11.60 2.67
N GLU A 53 1.01 11.94 1.39
CA GLU A 53 -0.14 11.55 0.56
C GLU A 53 0.28 11.35 -0.91
N PRO A 54 1.19 10.40 -1.21
CA PRO A 54 1.69 10.21 -2.56
C PRO A 54 0.59 9.72 -3.52
N GLU A 55 0.60 10.25 -4.74
CA GLU A 55 -0.11 9.66 -5.88
C GLU A 55 0.66 8.43 -6.37
N ILE A 56 -0.01 7.28 -6.36
CA ILE A 56 0.63 5.97 -6.57
C ILE A 56 -0.01 5.18 -7.72
N GLY A 57 -1.20 5.55 -8.18
CA GLY A 57 -1.86 4.94 -9.34
C GLY A 57 -3.36 4.75 -9.13
N LEU A 58 -4.05 4.16 -10.11
CA LEU A 58 -5.50 4.05 -10.12
C LEU A 58 -6.01 2.86 -9.30
N GLY A 59 -6.93 3.16 -8.37
CA GLY A 59 -7.59 2.15 -7.55
C GLY A 59 -6.74 1.55 -6.43
N PRO A 60 -6.01 2.34 -5.61
CA PRO A 60 -5.22 1.77 -4.51
C PRO A 60 -6.13 1.16 -3.45
N LEU A 61 -5.97 -0.14 -3.14
CA LEU A 61 -6.86 -0.85 -2.21
C LEU A 61 -6.20 -1.28 -0.89
N HIS A 62 -5.01 -1.89 -0.92
CA HIS A 62 -4.37 -2.48 0.25
C HIS A 62 -2.86 -2.32 0.19
N THR A 63 -2.19 -2.23 1.34
CA THR A 63 -0.73 -2.04 1.42
C THR A 63 -0.06 -3.08 2.31
N GLY A 64 0.95 -3.77 1.78
CA GLY A 64 1.91 -4.59 2.54
C GLY A 64 3.26 -3.87 2.71
N PHE A 65 4.11 -4.34 3.62
CA PHE A 65 5.39 -3.69 3.94
C PHE A 65 6.56 -4.68 4.01
N ASP A 66 7.74 -4.27 3.57
CA ASP A 66 8.98 -5.01 3.82
C ASP A 66 9.71 -4.52 5.08
N ASN A 67 10.89 -5.10 5.35
CA ASN A 67 11.78 -4.70 6.43
C ASN A 67 12.80 -3.61 6.04
N LYS A 68 12.63 -2.99 4.88
CA LYS A 68 13.51 -1.95 4.32
C LYS A 68 12.81 -0.59 4.26
N GLY A 69 11.58 -0.48 4.79
CA GLY A 69 10.78 0.74 4.81
C GLY A 69 10.02 1.00 3.50
N ASN A 70 9.89 -0.01 2.64
CA ASN A 70 9.07 0.07 1.44
C ASN A 70 7.67 -0.48 1.69
N ALA A 71 6.73 0.12 0.98
CA ALA A 71 5.33 -0.25 0.93
C ALA A 71 4.99 -0.79 -0.47
N TYR A 72 4.10 -1.78 -0.51
CA TYR A 72 3.64 -2.48 -1.69
C TYR A 72 2.13 -2.35 -1.75
N THR A 73 1.62 -1.50 -2.64
CA THR A 73 0.18 -1.21 -2.70
C THR A 73 -0.45 -1.85 -3.93
N THR A 74 -1.60 -2.51 -3.73
CA THR A 74 -2.41 -3.05 -4.82
C THR A 74 -3.14 -1.92 -5.54
N LEU A 75 -3.05 -1.89 -6.88
CA LEU A 75 -3.75 -0.95 -7.75
C LEU A 75 -4.78 -1.72 -8.58
N PHE A 76 -6.03 -1.72 -8.13
CA PHE A 76 -7.10 -2.54 -8.69
C PHE A 76 -7.39 -2.21 -10.16
N LEU A 77 -7.43 -0.92 -10.51
CA LEU A 77 -7.77 -0.47 -11.86
C LEU A 77 -6.59 -0.61 -12.81
N ASP A 78 -5.38 -0.24 -12.37
CA ASP A 78 -4.16 -0.42 -13.16
C ASP A 78 -3.75 -1.90 -13.27
N SER A 79 -4.30 -2.78 -12.43
CA SER A 79 -3.92 -4.19 -12.35
C SER A 79 -2.43 -4.40 -12.02
N GLN A 80 -1.94 -3.63 -11.05
CA GLN A 80 -0.52 -3.57 -10.69
C GLN A 80 -0.29 -3.67 -9.18
N ILE A 81 0.91 -4.08 -8.79
CA ILE A 81 1.48 -3.76 -7.47
C ILE A 81 2.50 -2.65 -7.66
N VAL A 82 2.37 -1.56 -6.89
CA VAL A 82 3.35 -0.48 -6.86
C VAL A 82 4.22 -0.57 -5.62
N LYS A 83 5.55 -0.61 -5.81
CA LYS A 83 6.54 -0.50 -4.73
C LYS A 83 6.91 0.97 -4.56
N TRP A 84 6.78 1.49 -3.34
CA TRP A 84 7.13 2.87 -3.01
C TRP A 84 7.77 2.97 -1.62
N ASN A 85 8.52 4.03 -1.36
CA ASN A 85 9.22 4.21 -0.08
C ASN A 85 8.52 5.23 0.83
N VAL A 86 8.25 4.84 2.07
CA VAL A 86 7.48 5.67 3.02
C VAL A 86 8.24 6.94 3.40
N ALA A 87 9.54 6.83 3.69
CA ALA A 87 10.35 8.00 4.05
C ALA A 87 10.51 8.97 2.87
N ALA A 88 10.68 8.47 1.65
CA ALA A 88 10.71 9.29 0.45
C ALA A 88 9.37 10.01 0.23
N ALA A 89 8.24 9.34 0.47
CA ALA A 89 6.91 9.96 0.39
C ALA A 89 6.75 11.11 1.38
N ILE A 90 7.23 10.94 2.62
CA ILE A 90 7.22 11.99 3.65
C ILE A 90 8.08 13.19 3.24
N LYS A 91 9.29 12.94 2.71
CA LYS A 91 10.16 14.02 2.18
C LYS A 91 9.49 14.78 1.04
N ALA A 92 8.91 14.06 0.08
CA ALA A 92 8.21 14.65 -1.05
C ALA A 92 7.03 15.53 -0.59
N PHE A 93 6.26 15.04 0.39
CA PHE A 93 5.15 15.79 0.99
C PHE A 93 5.63 17.06 1.73
N GLY A 94 6.82 17.01 2.33
CA GLY A 94 7.52 18.16 2.91
C GLY A 94 8.13 19.13 1.88
N GLY A 95 7.98 18.88 0.58
CA GLY A 95 8.42 19.77 -0.51
C GLY A 95 9.71 19.35 -1.22
N ASP A 96 10.33 18.22 -0.85
CA ASP A 96 11.50 17.70 -1.55
C ASP A 96 11.10 17.07 -2.89
N LYS A 97 11.22 17.85 -3.96
CA LYS A 97 10.92 17.43 -5.34
C LYS A 97 11.91 16.40 -5.90
N SER A 98 13.04 16.16 -5.24
CA SER A 98 14.05 15.19 -5.68
C SER A 98 13.82 13.78 -5.10
N ALA A 99 12.95 13.66 -4.10
CA ALA A 99 12.64 12.38 -3.46
C ALA A 99 11.97 11.41 -4.44
N LYS A 100 12.63 10.28 -4.72
CA LYS A 100 12.07 9.19 -5.54
C LYS A 100 11.09 8.35 -4.70
N VAL A 101 9.80 8.65 -4.81
CA VAL A 101 8.74 7.97 -4.03
C VAL A 101 8.42 6.59 -4.58
N VAL A 102 8.01 6.51 -5.86
CA VAL A 102 7.72 5.24 -6.54
C VAL A 102 9.04 4.63 -7.00
N LEU A 103 9.28 3.39 -6.57
CA LEU A 103 10.51 2.66 -6.84
C LEU A 103 10.36 1.74 -8.04
N ASP A 104 9.23 1.03 -8.12
CA ASP A 104 8.96 0.04 -9.15
C ASP A 104 7.45 -0.27 -9.28
N ARG A 105 7.07 -0.95 -10.36
CA ARG A 105 5.72 -1.46 -10.63
C ARG A 105 5.80 -2.83 -11.28
N ILE A 106 4.89 -3.72 -10.92
CA ILE A 106 4.73 -5.02 -11.58
C ILE A 106 3.27 -5.25 -11.93
N ASP A 107 3.02 -5.73 -13.15
CA ASP A 107 1.69 -6.14 -13.58
C ASP A 107 1.28 -7.44 -12.91
N VAL A 108 0.03 -7.49 -12.45
CA VAL A 108 -0.62 -8.68 -11.85
C VAL A 108 -1.93 -9.00 -12.57
N HIS A 109 -2.41 -10.22 -12.41
CA HIS A 109 -3.38 -10.83 -13.32
C HIS A 109 -4.57 -11.43 -12.57
N TYR A 110 -5.70 -10.73 -12.45
CA TYR A 110 -5.91 -9.31 -12.70
C TYR A 110 -6.76 -8.70 -11.58
N GLN A 111 -6.74 -7.37 -11.47
CA GLN A 111 -7.51 -6.61 -10.47
C GLN A 111 -7.17 -7.06 -9.03
N PRO A 112 -5.97 -6.72 -8.53
CA PRO A 112 -5.54 -7.10 -7.19
C PRO A 112 -6.41 -6.42 -6.13
N GLY A 113 -6.88 -7.22 -5.17
CA GLY A 113 -7.61 -6.74 -4.00
C GLY A 113 -6.66 -6.48 -2.83
N HIS A 114 -6.51 -7.47 -1.96
CA HIS A 114 -5.53 -7.44 -0.89
C HIS A 114 -4.17 -7.92 -1.39
N GLY A 115 -3.12 -7.56 -0.66
CA GLY A 115 -1.83 -8.18 -0.81
C GLY A 115 -1.05 -8.13 0.49
N PHE A 116 -0.21 -9.15 0.70
CA PHE A 116 0.41 -9.46 1.98
C PHE A 116 1.89 -9.74 1.80
N THR A 117 2.74 -9.18 2.65
CA THR A 117 4.15 -9.56 2.74
C THR A 117 4.37 -10.63 3.79
N SER A 118 5.34 -11.51 3.59
CA SER A 118 5.73 -12.51 4.59
C SER A 118 6.11 -11.84 5.92
N MET A 119 5.41 -12.23 6.99
CA MET A 119 5.52 -11.65 8.34
C MET A 119 5.23 -10.13 8.42
N GLY A 120 4.66 -9.53 7.37
CA GLY A 120 4.54 -8.09 7.18
C GLY A 120 3.65 -7.34 8.18
N GLU A 121 2.76 -8.04 8.87
CA GLU A 121 1.89 -7.48 9.91
C GLU A 121 2.47 -7.70 11.33
N THR A 122 3.75 -8.02 11.41
CA THR A 122 4.48 -8.26 12.66
C THR A 122 5.78 -7.46 12.68
N LYS A 123 6.47 -7.46 13.82
CA LYS A 123 7.83 -6.89 13.93
C LYS A 123 8.89 -7.70 13.19
N ASP A 124 8.56 -8.93 12.79
CA ASP A 124 9.46 -9.88 12.14
C ASP A 124 9.27 -9.89 10.61
N ALA A 125 8.75 -8.80 10.03
CA ALA A 125 8.69 -8.62 8.59
C ALA A 125 10.07 -8.97 7.97
N ASP A 126 10.09 -9.85 6.97
CA ASP A 126 11.34 -10.41 6.46
C ASP A 126 11.73 -9.89 5.07
N GLY A 127 10.79 -9.23 4.38
CA GLY A 127 10.99 -8.66 3.05
C GLY A 127 11.29 -9.69 1.97
N LYS A 128 10.81 -10.93 2.09
CA LYS A 128 11.09 -12.00 1.12
C LYS A 128 10.01 -12.17 0.07
N PHE A 129 8.75 -12.21 0.48
CA PHE A 129 7.64 -12.52 -0.42
C PHE A 129 6.51 -11.51 -0.29
N PHE A 130 5.80 -11.29 -1.40
CA PHE A 130 4.50 -10.63 -1.46
C PHE A 130 3.50 -11.55 -2.17
N ILE A 131 2.29 -11.69 -1.61
CA ILE A 131 1.17 -12.38 -2.25
C ILE A 131 0.17 -11.32 -2.71
N SER A 132 -0.21 -11.38 -3.99
CA SER A 132 -1.29 -10.56 -4.58
C SER A 132 -2.54 -11.39 -4.80
N ASP A 133 -3.63 -11.06 -4.10
CA ASP A 133 -4.93 -11.73 -4.25
C ASP A 133 -5.79 -11.03 -5.30
N ASN A 134 -5.79 -11.59 -6.51
CA ASN A 134 -6.40 -11.01 -7.70
C ASN A 134 -7.81 -11.55 -7.94
N LYS A 135 -8.74 -10.68 -8.31
CA LYS A 135 -10.17 -11.01 -8.39
C LYS A 135 -10.60 -11.64 -9.70
N PHE A 136 -9.82 -11.49 -10.78
CA PHE A 136 -10.18 -12.06 -12.08
C PHE A 136 -9.02 -12.83 -12.69
N SER A 137 -9.12 -14.17 -12.78
CA SER A 137 -8.08 -15.00 -13.41
C SER A 137 -8.08 -14.96 -14.92
N LYS A 138 -9.19 -14.64 -15.59
CA LYS A 138 -9.32 -14.58 -17.05
C LYS A 138 -8.68 -15.80 -17.73
N ASP A 139 -7.60 -15.60 -18.48
CA ASP A 139 -6.89 -16.57 -19.31
C ASP A 139 -5.68 -17.22 -18.59
N ARG A 140 -5.50 -16.97 -17.28
CA ARG A 140 -4.34 -17.48 -16.53
C ARG A 140 -4.39 -18.98 -16.23
N LEU A 141 -5.55 -19.61 -16.36
CA LEU A 141 -5.81 -21.01 -16.03
C LEU A 141 -6.58 -21.71 -17.17
N LEU A 142 -6.65 -23.04 -17.14
CA LEU A 142 -7.53 -23.78 -18.04
C LEU A 142 -9.00 -23.37 -17.84
N PRO A 143 -9.81 -23.24 -18.90
CA PRO A 143 -11.20 -22.84 -18.78
C PRO A 143 -12.03 -23.94 -18.09
N VAL A 144 -12.74 -23.58 -17.02
CA VAL A 144 -13.55 -24.50 -16.20
C VAL A 144 -15.04 -24.15 -16.17
N GLY A 145 -15.49 -23.31 -17.11
CA GLY A 145 -16.87 -22.84 -17.23
C GLY A 145 -17.05 -21.37 -16.87
N PRO A 146 -18.29 -20.90 -16.70
CA PRO A 146 -18.60 -19.47 -16.52
C PRO A 146 -18.05 -18.87 -15.22
N LEU A 147 -17.99 -19.64 -14.14
CA LEU A 147 -17.39 -19.22 -12.87
C LEU A 147 -15.88 -19.52 -12.90
N HIS A 148 -15.08 -18.47 -12.86
CA HIS A 148 -13.63 -18.57 -12.88
C HIS A 148 -13.08 -18.55 -11.45
N ALA A 149 -11.99 -19.26 -11.21
CA ALA A 149 -11.24 -19.12 -9.95
C ALA A 149 -10.57 -17.74 -9.87
N GLU A 150 -10.32 -17.24 -8.67
CA GLU A 150 -9.38 -16.14 -8.42
C GLU A 150 -7.92 -16.60 -8.64
N THR A 151 -6.96 -15.66 -8.56
CA THR A 151 -5.53 -16.04 -8.53
C THR A 151 -4.85 -15.42 -7.31
N ALA A 152 -3.95 -16.18 -6.69
CA ALA A 152 -2.99 -15.67 -5.73
C ALA A 152 -1.60 -15.75 -6.38
N GLN A 153 -0.99 -14.60 -6.65
CA GLN A 153 0.32 -14.53 -7.27
C GLN A 153 1.39 -14.28 -6.21
N LEU A 154 2.33 -15.21 -6.07
CA LEU A 154 3.54 -15.05 -5.25
C LEU A 154 4.59 -14.25 -6.02
N ILE A 155 5.11 -13.21 -5.39
CA ILE A 155 6.11 -12.28 -5.94
C ILE A 155 7.32 -12.30 -5.00
N ASP A 156 8.51 -12.55 -5.53
CA ASP A 156 9.77 -12.38 -4.79
C ASP A 156 10.10 -10.89 -4.67
N ILE A 157 10.27 -10.42 -3.44
CA ILE A 157 10.60 -9.02 -3.12
C ILE A 157 11.92 -8.88 -2.37
N SER A 158 12.75 -9.93 -2.36
CA SER A 158 14.02 -9.98 -1.63
C SER A 158 15.10 -9.03 -2.15
N GLY A 159 14.97 -8.58 -3.40
CA GLY A 159 15.85 -7.61 -4.07
C GLY A 159 15.76 -6.15 -3.59
#